data_AF-A0A2S9G173-F1
#
_entry.id   AF-A0A2S9G173-F1
#
_cell.length_a   1.000
_cell.length_b   1.000
_cell.length_c   1.000
_cell.angle_alpha   90.00
_cell.angle_beta   90.00
_cell.angle_gamma   90.00
#
_symmetry.space_group_name_H-M   'P 1'
#
loop_
_entity.id
_entity.type
_entity.pdbx_description
1 polymer ?
#
loop_
_entity_poly.entity_id
_entity_poly.type
_entity_poly.pdbx_seq_one_letter_code
_entity_poly.pdbx_strand_id
1 'polypeptide(L)'
;GGAYCVMGSKDMGCDVNVAWPTAQIAVMGASGAVGFVYRGQLTEAAKNGEDVDALRLQLQQTYEDTLVNPYVAAERGYVDAVIPP
;
A
#
# COMPACT_ATOMS: atom_id res chain seq x y z
N GLY A 1 -1.69 -2.35 7.94
CA GLY A 1 -1.40 -1.67 9.22
C GLY A 1 -1.76 -2.58 10.38
N GLY A 2 -1.93 -2.04 11.59
CA GLY A 2 -2.21 -2.87 12.79
C GLY A 2 -3.48 -3.74 12.67
N ALA A 3 -4.50 -3.25 11.93
CA ALA A 3 -5.70 -4.03 11.62
C ALA A 3 -5.38 -5.34 10.86
N TYR A 4 -4.42 -5.32 9.94
CA TYR A 4 -3.99 -6.54 9.23
C TYR A 4 -3.38 -7.55 10.21
N CYS A 5 -2.53 -7.08 11.14
CA CYS A 5 -1.89 -7.97 12.12
C CYS A 5 -2.93 -8.69 12.97
N VAL A 6 -3.90 -7.95 13.54
CA VAL A 6 -4.89 -8.54 14.46
C VAL A 6 -5.92 -9.41 13.75
N MET A 7 -6.20 -9.17 12.46
CA MET A 7 -7.20 -9.92 11.68
C MET A 7 -6.62 -11.21 11.08
N GLY A 8 -5.88 -11.98 11.88
CA GLY A 8 -5.36 -13.30 11.49
C GLY A 8 -4.21 -13.25 10.51
N SER A 9 -3.25 -12.34 10.69
CA SER A 9 -2.04 -12.34 9.86
C SER A 9 -1.21 -13.62 10.04
N LYS A 10 -0.40 -13.94 9.03
CA LYS A 10 0.54 -15.07 9.09
C LYS A 10 1.43 -15.02 10.33
N ASP A 11 1.95 -13.83 10.66
CA ASP A 11 2.83 -13.62 11.83
C ASP A 11 2.13 -13.84 13.18
N MET A 12 0.79 -13.82 13.21
CA MET A 12 0.00 -14.15 14.40
C MET A 12 -0.28 -15.66 14.55
N GLY A 13 0.32 -16.49 13.70
CA GLY A 13 0.19 -17.95 13.74
C GLY A 13 -0.96 -18.50 12.91
N CYS A 14 -1.47 -17.76 11.92
CA CYS A 14 -2.47 -18.30 11.00
C CYS A 14 -1.81 -19.34 10.07
N ASP A 15 -2.39 -20.55 10.01
CA ASP A 15 -1.83 -21.65 9.22
C ASP A 15 -1.89 -21.37 7.72
N VAL A 16 -3.04 -20.88 7.24
CA VAL A 16 -3.33 -20.63 5.82
C VAL A 16 -3.98 -19.25 5.64
N ASN A 17 -3.32 -18.41 4.85
CA ASN A 17 -3.74 -17.06 4.48
C ASN A 17 -3.98 -17.02 2.97
N VAL A 18 -5.22 -16.72 2.57
CA VAL A 18 -5.58 -16.51 1.18
C VAL A 18 -6.07 -15.09 0.98
N ALA A 19 -5.86 -14.56 -0.23
CA ALA A 19 -6.34 -13.23 -0.60
C ALA A 19 -7.07 -13.28 -1.94
N TRP A 20 -8.12 -12.47 -2.09
CA TRP A 20 -8.70 -12.20 -3.41
C TRP A 20 -7.84 -11.23 -4.20
N PRO A 21 -7.97 -11.17 -5.54
CA PRO A 21 -7.22 -10.21 -6.37
C PRO A 21 -7.52 -8.75 -5.99
N THR A 22 -8.68 -8.49 -5.38
CA THR A 22 -9.11 -7.17 -4.91
C THR A 22 -8.63 -6.82 -3.51
N ALA A 23 -7.92 -7.71 -2.82
CA ALA A 23 -7.47 -7.46 -1.45
C ALA A 23 -6.36 -6.40 -1.40
N GLN A 24 -6.49 -5.47 -0.46
CA GLN A 24 -5.56 -4.36 -0.29
C GLN A 24 -4.76 -4.54 1.00
N ILE A 25 -3.48 -4.92 0.88
CA ILE A 25 -2.60 -5.16 2.01
C ILE A 25 -1.46 -4.14 2.01
N ALA A 26 -1.58 -3.11 2.84
CA ALA A 26 -0.59 -2.06 2.98
C ALA A 26 -0.43 -1.60 4.44
N VAL A 27 0.62 -0.85 4.75
CA VAL A 27 0.83 -0.27 6.10
C VAL A 27 -0.29 0.72 6.43
N MET A 28 -0.61 1.61 5.48
CA MET A 28 -1.70 2.59 5.54
C MET A 28 -2.22 2.85 4.10
N GLY A 29 -3.33 3.58 3.97
CA GLY A 29 -3.87 3.95 2.66
C GLY A 29 -2.95 4.92 1.90
N ALA A 30 -3.02 4.88 0.56
CA ALA A 30 -2.11 5.63 -0.32
C ALA A 30 -2.09 7.14 -0.03
N SER A 31 -3.25 7.76 0.22
CA SER A 31 -3.37 9.20 0.51
C SER A 31 -2.58 9.63 1.74
N GLY A 32 -2.54 8.79 2.78
CA GLY A 32 -1.73 9.02 3.97
C GLY A 32 -0.25 8.72 3.73
N ALA A 33 0.06 7.68 2.94
CA ALA A 33 1.42 7.24 2.69
C ALA A 33 2.24 8.23 1.84
N VAL A 34 1.64 8.83 0.81
CA VAL A 34 2.37 9.73 -0.12
C VAL A 34 3.02 10.92 0.56
N GLY A 35 2.38 11.46 1.61
CA GLY A 35 2.92 12.59 2.37
C GLY A 35 4.23 12.27 3.11
N PHE A 36 4.45 10.99 3.44
CA PHE A 36 5.69 10.53 4.07
C PHE A 36 6.70 10.04 3.03
N VAL A 37 6.26 9.20 2.09
CA VAL A 37 7.12 8.56 1.09
C VAL A 37 7.72 9.58 0.13
N TYR A 38 6.91 10.52 -0.34
CA TYR A 38 7.31 11.51 -1.34
C TYR A 38 7.44 12.92 -0.78
N ARG A 39 7.63 13.06 0.55
CA ARG A 39 7.76 14.35 1.23
C ARG A 39 8.77 15.28 0.55
N GLY A 40 9.92 14.72 0.14
CA GLY A 40 10.96 15.46 -0.56
C GLY A 40 10.49 16.01 -1.91
N GLN A 41 9.88 15.16 -2.75
CA GLN A 41 9.38 15.57 -4.06
C GLN A 41 8.29 16.64 -3.96
N LEU A 42 7.35 16.48 -3.02
CA LEU A 42 6.30 17.49 -2.78
C LEU A 42 6.88 18.82 -2.28
N THR A 43 7.94 18.78 -1.48
CA THR A 43 8.61 19.99 -0.98
C THR A 43 9.37 20.70 -2.10
N GLU A 44 10.06 19.97 -2.98
CA GLU A 44 10.76 20.55 -4.12
C GLU A 44 9.77 21.11 -5.16
N ALA A 45 8.68 20.41 -5.47
CA ALA A 45 7.61 20.91 -6.33
C ALA A 45 7.02 22.23 -5.79
N ALA A 46 6.81 22.31 -4.47
CA ALA A 46 6.34 23.55 -3.83
C ALA A 46 7.35 24.70 -3.97
N LYS A 47 8.65 24.44 -3.86
CA LYS A 47 9.70 25.45 -4.06
C LYS A 47 9.80 25.92 -5.51
N ASN A 48 9.57 25.02 -6.46
CA ASN A 48 9.59 25.30 -7.89
C ASN A 48 8.32 26.00 -8.40
N GLY A 49 7.30 26.15 -7.54
CA GLY A 49 6.01 26.73 -7.93
C GLY A 49 5.16 25.81 -8.81
N GLU A 50 5.39 24.50 -8.72
CA GLU A 50 4.61 23.49 -9.44
C GLU A 50 3.28 23.19 -8.73
N ASP A 51 2.36 22.52 -9.44
CA ASP A 51 1.09 22.07 -8.86
C ASP A 51 1.30 20.83 -7.96
N VAL A 52 1.50 21.10 -6.67
CA VAL A 52 1.74 20.08 -5.64
C VAL A 52 0.54 19.16 -5.46
N ASP A 53 -0.68 19.65 -5.67
CA ASP A 53 -1.89 18.84 -5.46
C ASP A 53 -2.10 17.86 -6.61
N ALA A 54 -1.86 18.30 -7.85
CA ALA A 54 -1.84 17.42 -9.02
C ALA A 54 -0.74 16.34 -8.88
N LEU A 55 0.47 16.73 -8.47
CA LEU A 55 1.58 15.79 -8.25
C LEU A 55 1.23 14.79 -7.13
N ARG A 56 0.63 15.26 -6.03
CA ARG A 56 0.22 14.38 -4.93
C ARG A 56 -0.80 13.34 -5.40
N LEU A 57 -1.78 13.73 -6.22
CA LEU A 57 -2.79 12.82 -6.76
C LEU A 57 -2.15 11.75 -7.66
N GLN A 58 -1.21 12.15 -8.52
CA GLN A 58 -0.48 11.22 -9.40
C GLN A 58 0.36 10.22 -8.59
N LEU A 59 1.08 10.71 -7.58
CA LEU A 59 1.87 9.85 -6.69
C LEU A 59 0.98 8.92 -5.87
N GLN A 60 -0.21 9.37 -5.48
CA GLN A 60 -1.18 8.55 -4.76
C GLN A 60 -1.67 7.40 -5.63
N GLN A 61 -2.05 7.70 -6.88
CA GLN A 61 -2.48 6.67 -7.83
C GLN A 61 -1.36 5.66 -8.09
N THR A 62 -0.14 6.15 -8.29
CA THR A 62 1.04 5.29 -8.49
C THR A 62 1.28 4.38 -7.29
N TYR A 63 1.14 4.91 -6.07
CA TYR A 63 1.30 4.12 -4.85
C TYR A 63 0.21 3.05 -4.72
N GLU A 64 -1.04 3.39 -5.03
CA GLU A 64 -2.17 2.46 -5.01
C GLU A 64 -1.92 1.29 -5.98
N ASP A 65 -1.57 1.60 -7.23
CA ASP A 65 -1.40 0.61 -8.30
C ASP A 65 -0.20 -0.33 -8.06
N THR A 66 0.84 0.16 -7.38
CA THR A 66 2.10 -0.59 -7.21
C THR A 66 2.22 -1.32 -5.87
N LEU A 67 1.67 -0.75 -4.80
CA LEU A 67 1.90 -1.24 -3.43
C LEU A 67 0.62 -1.65 -2.70
N VAL A 68 -0.55 -1.17 -3.11
CA VAL A 68 -1.82 -1.47 -2.44
C VAL A 68 -2.50 -2.66 -3.14
N ASN A 69 -1.85 -3.81 -3.05
CA ASN A 69 -2.29 -5.05 -3.68
C ASN A 69 -1.88 -6.28 -2.84
N PRO A 70 -2.42 -7.47 -3.11
CA PRO A 70 -2.11 -8.65 -2.30
C PRO A 70 -0.78 -9.30 -2.71
N TYR A 71 -0.26 -8.99 -3.90
CA TYR A 71 0.90 -9.65 -4.48
C TYR A 71 2.19 -9.34 -3.72
N VAL A 72 2.36 -8.09 -3.26
CA VAL A 72 3.51 -7.71 -2.42
C VAL A 72 3.54 -8.52 -1.12
N ALA A 73 2.37 -8.83 -0.54
CA ALA A 73 2.27 -9.66 0.64
C ALA A 73 2.49 -11.15 0.32
N ALA A 74 2.01 -11.62 -0.84
CA ALA A 74 2.22 -12.99 -1.31
C ALA A 74 3.70 -13.29 -1.59
N GLU A 75 4.43 -12.37 -2.23
CA GLU A 75 5.87 -12.49 -2.48
C GLU A 75 6.70 -12.62 -1.19
N ARG A 76 6.21 -12.04 -0.09
CA ARG A 76 6.82 -12.14 1.23
C ARG A 76 6.41 -13.38 2.02
N GLY A 77 5.49 -14.20 1.49
CA GLY A 77 4.96 -15.38 2.18
C GLY A 77 3.93 -15.08 3.26
N TYR A 78 3.43 -13.85 3.34
CA TYR A 78 2.35 -13.48 4.27
C TYR A 78 0.97 -13.96 3.80
N VAL A 79 0.85 -14.18 2.49
CA VAL A 79 -0.32 -14.77 1.84
C VAL A 79 0.18 -16.00 1.08
N ASP A 80 -0.41 -17.17 1.33
CA ASP A 80 0.00 -18.41 0.69
C ASP A 80 -0.44 -18.47 -0.77
N ALA A 81 -1.62 -17.93 -1.08
CA ALA A 81 -2.12 -17.86 -2.45
C ALA A 81 -3.09 -16.68 -2.65
N VAL A 82 -3.02 -16.09 -3.84
CA VAL A 82 -4.06 -15.19 -4.35
C VAL A 82 -5.01 -16.02 -5.22
N ILE A 83 -6.28 -16.10 -4.84
CA ILE A 83 -7.29 -16.98 -5.45
C ILE A 83 -8.55 -16.20 -5.85
N PRO A 84 -9.29 -16.61 -6.89
CA PRO A 84 -10.58 -16.00 -7.20
C PRO A 84 -11.59 -16.22 -6.05
N PRO A 85 -12.63 -15.38 -5.97
CA PRO A 85 -13.74 -15.55 -5.04
C PRO A 85 -14.47 -16.88 -5.15
#